data_AF-A0A7I5ECM8-F1
#
_entry.id   AF-A0A7I5ECM8-F1
#
_cell.length_a   1.000
_cell.length_b   1.000
_cell.length_c   1.000
_cell.angle_alpha   90.00
_cell.angle_beta   90.00
_cell.angle_gamma   90.00
#
_symmetry.space_group_name_H-M   'P 1'
#
loop_
_entity.id
_entity.type
_entity.pdbx_description
1 polymer ?
#
loop_
_entity_poly.entity_id
_entity_poly.type
_entity_poly.pdbx_seq_one_letter_code
_entity_poly.pdbx_strand_id
1 'polypeptide(L)'
;MSFSSEMQAAIDELDRCDAATILHNLMPMMKAMDAKLDQLLERTAPKSSCAFCTVEDNKDNHFTARCSKFPDSFSRTAQASKLHLCVKCLKPEPTSTVG
;
A
#
# COMPACT_ATOMS: atom_id res chain seq x y z
N MET A 1 -48.61 41.14 2.77
CA MET A 1 -47.99 40.06 1.96
C MET A 1 -46.93 39.34 2.81
N SER A 2 -47.33 38.68 3.91
CA SER A 2 -46.39 38.08 4.89
C SER A 2 -46.12 36.60 4.61
N PHE A 3 -47.15 35.88 4.17
CA PHE A 3 -47.12 34.42 4.04
C PHE A 3 -46.14 33.91 2.96
N SER A 4 -45.97 34.66 1.88
CA SER A 4 -45.01 34.30 0.81
C SER A 4 -43.55 34.50 1.22
N SER A 5 -43.29 35.41 2.17
CA SER A 5 -41.94 35.67 2.70
C SER A 5 -41.49 34.56 3.66
N GLU A 6 -42.41 34.08 4.48
CA GLU A 6 -42.14 32.97 5.42
C GLU A 6 -41.92 31.65 4.68
N MET A 7 -42.71 31.42 3.63
CA MET A 7 -42.53 30.27 2.73
C MET A 7 -41.17 30.30 2.02
N GLN A 8 -40.74 31.47 1.54
CA GLN A 8 -39.44 31.62 0.88
C GLN A 8 -38.27 31.39 1.83
N ALA A 9 -38.36 31.90 3.07
CA ALA A 9 -37.33 31.67 4.10
C ALA A 9 -37.17 30.19 4.47
N ALA A 10 -38.28 29.44 4.56
CA ALA A 10 -38.25 28.00 4.82
C ALA A 10 -37.63 27.20 3.66
N ILE A 11 -37.84 27.63 2.42
CA ILE A 11 -37.23 27.04 1.22
C ILE A 11 -35.73 27.33 1.20
N ASP A 12 -35.32 28.57 1.49
CA ASP A 12 -33.91 28.96 1.58
C ASP A 12 -33.17 28.25 2.72
N GLU A 13 -33.90 27.81 3.76
CA GLU A 13 -33.38 27.01 4.88
C GLU A 13 -33.25 25.51 4.54
N LEU A 14 -34.09 25.01 3.63
CA LEU A 14 -33.97 23.67 3.05
C LEU A 14 -32.86 23.58 1.98
N ASP A 15 -32.70 24.61 1.15
CA ASP A 15 -31.63 24.72 0.14
C ASP A 15 -30.26 24.94 0.76
N ARG A 16 -30.23 25.38 2.02
CA ARG A 16 -29.05 25.40 2.87
C ARG A 16 -28.74 24.00 3.40
N CYS A 17 -28.83 22.98 2.54
CA CYS A 17 -28.16 21.71 2.75
C CYS A 17 -26.70 22.04 3.05
N ASP A 18 -26.38 22.15 4.35
CA ASP A 18 -25.16 22.80 4.79
C ASP A 18 -23.99 22.09 4.13
N ALA A 19 -23.12 22.84 3.47
CA ALA A 19 -21.89 22.29 2.90
C ALA A 19 -21.14 21.46 3.96
N ALA A 20 -21.29 21.81 5.24
CA ALA A 20 -20.83 21.03 6.39
C ALA A 20 -21.45 19.62 6.47
N THR A 21 -22.76 19.46 6.27
CA THR A 21 -23.45 18.17 6.24
C THR A 21 -23.00 17.33 5.04
N ILE A 22 -22.90 17.94 3.87
CA ILE A 22 -22.39 17.24 2.68
C ILE A 22 -20.94 16.78 2.91
N LEU A 23 -20.08 17.68 3.41
CA LEU A 23 -18.69 17.39 3.71
C LEU A 23 -18.54 16.33 4.80
N HIS A 24 -19.37 16.37 5.85
CA HIS A 24 -19.40 15.37 6.91
C HIS A 24 -19.69 13.96 6.37
N ASN A 25 -20.54 13.84 5.35
CA ASN A 25 -20.84 12.55 4.73
C ASN A 25 -19.79 12.11 3.71
N LEU A 26 -19.19 13.06 2.96
CA LEU A 26 -18.22 12.74 1.91
C LEU A 26 -16.79 12.51 2.43
N MET A 27 -16.36 13.24 3.46
CA MET A 27 -15.00 13.11 4.01
C MET A 27 -14.65 11.67 4.46
N PRO A 28 -15.52 10.93 5.17
CA PRO A 28 -15.24 9.54 5.53
C PRO A 28 -15.12 8.63 4.32
N MET A 29 -15.94 8.85 3.29
CA MET A 29 -15.88 8.08 2.05
C MET A 29 -14.54 8.32 1.31
N MET A 30 -14.10 9.59 1.21
CA MET A 30 -12.81 9.93 0.63
C MET A 30 -11.64 9.30 1.41
N LYS A 31 -11.65 9.39 2.75
CA LYS A 31 -10.63 8.73 3.58
C LYS A 31 -10.62 7.22 3.41
N ALA A 32 -11.78 6.59 3.29
CA ALA A 32 -11.88 5.16 3.05
C ALA A 32 -11.38 4.76 1.66
N MET A 33 -11.59 5.61 0.64
CA MET A 33 -11.02 5.38 -0.69
C MET A 33 -9.50 5.51 -0.68
N ASP A 34 -8.97 6.54 -0.02
CA ASP A 34 -7.53 6.78 0.13
C ASP A 34 -6.83 5.57 0.77
N ALA A 35 -7.36 5.09 1.91
CA ALA A 35 -6.84 3.91 2.59
C ALA A 35 -6.90 2.63 1.71
N LYS A 36 -7.93 2.48 0.86
CA LYS A 36 -8.02 1.37 -0.07
C LYS A 36 -7.00 1.48 -1.21
N LEU A 37 -6.76 2.70 -1.70
CA LEU A 37 -5.75 2.95 -2.74
C LEU A 37 -4.36 2.65 -2.20
N ASP A 38 -4.02 3.08 -0.99
CA ASP A 38 -2.76 2.74 -0.33
C ASP A 38 -2.58 1.23 -0.22
N GLN A 39 -3.61 0.51 0.24
CA GLN A 39 -3.58 -0.94 0.33
C GLN A 39 -3.38 -1.60 -1.05
N LEU A 40 -3.99 -1.07 -2.10
CA LEU A 40 -3.80 -1.57 -3.46
C LEU A 40 -2.38 -1.31 -3.95
N LEU A 41 -1.81 -0.13 -3.69
CA LEU A 41 -0.43 0.20 -4.03
C LEU A 41 0.57 -0.74 -3.36
N GLU A 42 0.42 -1.01 -2.05
CA GLU A 42 1.29 -1.95 -1.33
C GLU A 42 1.19 -3.39 -1.87
N ARG A 43 -0.02 -3.82 -2.24
CA ARG A 43 -0.27 -5.17 -2.76
C ARG A 43 0.20 -5.35 -4.19
N THR A 44 0.10 -4.31 -5.01
CA THR A 44 0.47 -4.32 -6.43
C THR A 44 1.89 -3.85 -6.69
N ALA A 45 2.58 -3.35 -5.66
CA ALA A 45 3.99 -3.01 -5.73
C ALA A 45 4.79 -4.16 -6.39
N PRO A 46 5.57 -3.87 -7.45
CA PRO A 46 6.39 -4.86 -8.12
C PRO A 46 7.33 -5.54 -7.11
N LYS A 47 7.32 -6.87 -7.10
CA LYS A 47 8.19 -7.69 -6.25
C LYS A 47 8.95 -8.67 -7.12
N SER A 48 10.25 -8.76 -6.88
CA SER A 48 11.09 -9.75 -7.54
C SER A 48 10.75 -11.13 -6.98
N SER A 49 10.52 -12.11 -7.87
CA SER A 49 10.47 -13.54 -7.49
C SER A 49 11.85 -14.07 -7.03
N CYS A 50 12.90 -13.38 -7.46
CA CYS A 50 14.27 -13.30 -6.99
C CYS A 50 14.45 -12.79 -5.55
N ALA A 51 14.64 -13.63 -4.53
CA ALA A 51 15.03 -13.12 -3.20
C ALA A 51 16.41 -12.44 -3.17
N PHE A 52 17.25 -12.67 -4.19
CA PHE A 52 18.60 -12.10 -4.29
C PHE A 52 18.74 -10.95 -5.29
N CYS A 53 17.76 -10.76 -6.19
CA CYS A 53 17.80 -9.79 -7.27
C CYS A 53 16.74 -8.72 -7.05
N THR A 54 17.04 -7.45 -7.40
CA THR A 54 16.01 -6.41 -7.43
C THR A 54 15.00 -6.68 -8.55
N VAL A 55 13.91 -5.91 -8.59
CA VAL A 55 12.88 -6.03 -9.64
C VAL A 55 13.48 -5.75 -11.02
N GLU A 56 14.39 -4.78 -11.12
CA GLU A 56 15.06 -4.37 -12.36
C GLU A 56 16.05 -5.43 -12.86
N ASP A 57 16.69 -6.15 -11.94
CA ASP A 57 17.65 -7.21 -12.22
C ASP A 57 16.97 -8.53 -12.62
N ASN A 58 15.73 -8.76 -12.17
CA ASN A 58 14.99 -10.01 -12.40
C ASN A 58 14.05 -9.91 -13.62
N LYS A 59 14.61 -9.58 -14.78
CA LYS A 59 13.85 -9.36 -16.02
C LYS A 59 13.20 -10.63 -16.59
N ASP A 60 13.83 -11.77 -16.36
CA ASP A 60 13.37 -13.09 -16.77
C ASP A 60 12.46 -13.76 -15.72
N ASN A 61 12.18 -13.06 -14.60
CA ASN A 61 11.30 -13.52 -13.53
C ASN A 61 11.69 -14.90 -12.96
N HIS A 62 12.99 -15.16 -12.80
CA HIS A 62 13.50 -16.40 -12.24
C HIS A 62 13.25 -16.46 -10.73
N PHE A 63 13.05 -17.67 -10.21
CA PHE A 63 13.03 -17.92 -8.77
C PHE A 63 14.45 -18.00 -8.21
N THR A 64 14.59 -17.77 -6.89
CA THR A 64 15.89 -17.76 -6.20
C THR A 64 16.70 -19.03 -6.45
N ALA A 65 16.02 -20.18 -6.55
CA ALA A 65 16.63 -21.48 -6.80
C ALA A 65 17.29 -21.60 -8.19
N ARG A 66 16.99 -20.69 -9.12
CA ARG A 66 17.51 -20.65 -10.50
C ARG A 66 18.26 -19.35 -10.81
N CYS A 67 18.60 -18.57 -9.79
CA CYS A 67 19.36 -17.34 -9.98
C CYS A 67 20.73 -17.64 -10.58
N SER A 68 20.99 -17.11 -11.78
CA SER A 68 22.26 -17.32 -12.51
C SER A 68 23.41 -16.50 -11.94
N LYS A 69 23.13 -15.37 -11.25
CA LYS A 69 24.14 -14.59 -10.51
C LYS A 69 24.73 -15.37 -9.33
N PHE A 70 23.94 -16.28 -8.73
CA PHE A 70 24.33 -17.09 -7.58
C PHE A 70 24.03 -18.57 -7.87
N PRO A 71 24.84 -19.24 -8.70
CA PRO A 71 24.54 -20.57 -9.22
C PRO A 71 24.70 -21.67 -8.16
N ASP A 72 25.64 -21.52 -7.23
CA ASP A 72 25.99 -22.54 -6.23
C ASP A 72 25.43 -22.23 -4.83
N SER A 73 25.38 -23.25 -3.97
CA SER A 73 24.80 -23.13 -2.62
C SER A 73 25.59 -22.18 -1.71
N PHE A 74 26.89 -22.08 -1.88
CA PHE A 74 27.75 -21.22 -1.07
C PHE A 74 27.48 -19.75 -1.39
N SER A 75 27.48 -19.38 -2.67
CA SER A 75 27.16 -18.04 -3.15
C SER A 75 25.76 -17.59 -2.71
N ARG A 76 24.77 -18.49 -2.74
CA ARG A 76 23.42 -18.21 -2.24
C ARG A 76 23.37 -17.99 -0.74
N THR A 77 24.12 -18.78 0.03
CA THR A 77 24.21 -18.63 1.48
C THR A 77 24.86 -17.31 1.84
N ALA A 78 25.99 -16.97 1.20
CA ALA A 78 26.68 -15.70 1.41
C ALA A 78 25.78 -14.50 1.09
N GLN A 79 25.03 -14.57 -0.02
CA GLN A 79 24.10 -13.51 -0.39
C GLN A 79 22.90 -13.41 0.56
N ALA A 80 22.34 -14.53 1.01
CA ALA A 80 21.27 -14.54 2.00
C ALA A 80 21.73 -13.88 3.32
N SER A 81 22.94 -14.20 3.79
CA SER A 81 23.52 -13.56 4.97
C SER A 81 23.75 -12.06 4.78
N LYS A 82 24.25 -11.65 3.60
CA LYS A 82 24.43 -10.23 3.26
C LYS A 82 23.11 -9.44 3.26
N LEU A 83 22.02 -10.09 2.87
CA LEU A 83 20.67 -9.51 2.84
C LEU A 83 19.90 -9.71 4.16
N HIS A 84 20.55 -10.24 5.21
CA HIS A 84 19.91 -10.57 6.50
C HIS A 84 18.65 -11.43 6.33
N LEU A 85 18.74 -12.43 5.46
CA LEU A 85 17.68 -13.40 5.21
C LEU A 85 17.99 -14.73 5.88
N CYS A 86 16.95 -15.37 6.41
CA CYS A 86 17.05 -16.74 6.88
C CYS A 86 17.43 -17.66 5.71
N VAL A 87 18.53 -18.42 5.84
CA VAL A 87 19.03 -19.31 4.77
C VAL A 87 18.06 -20.44 4.41
N LYS A 88 17.12 -20.80 5.30
CA LYS A 88 16.11 -21.84 5.05
C LYS A 88 14.86 -21.29 4.38
N CYS A 89 14.36 -20.15 4.87
CA CYS A 89 13.06 -19.61 4.48
C CYS A 89 13.15 -18.44 3.48
N LEU A 90 14.35 -17.86 3.31
CA LEU A 90 14.63 -16.65 2.52
C LEU A 90 13.77 -15.44 2.89
N LYS A 91 13.28 -15.41 4.12
CA LYS A 91 12.55 -14.28 4.71
C LYS A 91 13.52 -13.41 5.51
N PRO A 92 13.25 -12.10 5.63
CA PRO A 92 14.01 -11.22 6.51
C PRO A 92 14.07 -11.82 7.92
N GLU A 93 15.28 -11.87 8.49
CA GLU A 93 15.42 -12.23 9.89
C GLU A 93 14.84 -11.08 10.73
N PRO A 94 14.00 -11.39 11.74
CA PRO A 94 13.57 -10.36 12.67
C PRO A 94 14.82 -9.79 13.31
N THR A 95 14.98 -8.46 13.29
CA THR A 95 16.11 -7.77 13.91
C THR A 95 16.17 -8.18 15.38
N SER A 96 17.04 -9.12 15.72
CA SER A 96 17.48 -9.31 17.08
C SER A 96 18.32 -8.10 17.42
N THR A 97 17.69 -7.06 17.96
CA THR A 97 18.38 -6.10 18.81
C THR A 97 19.05 -6.89 19.93
N VAL A 98 20.35 -7.08 19.82
CA VAL A 98 21.24 -7.56 20.88
C VAL A 98 22.45 -6.64 20.86
N GLY A 99 22.64 -5.92 21.97
CA GLY A 99 23.72 -4.97 22.21
C GLY A 99 23.24 -3.83 23.08
#